data_AF-A3VYN5-F1
#
_entry.id   AF-A3VYN5-F1
#
_cell.length_a   1.000
_cell.length_b   1.000
_cell.length_c   1.000
_cell.angle_alpha   90.00
_cell.angle_beta   90.00
_cell.angle_gamma   90.00
#
_symmetry.space_group_name_H-M   'P 1'
#
loop_
_entity.id
_entity.type
_entity.pdbx_description
1 polymer ?
#
loop_
_entity_poly.entity_id
_entity_poly.type
_entity_poly.pdbx_seq_one_letter_code
_entity_poly.pdbx_strand_id
1 'polypeptide(L)'
;MMRRVGRAVALSAGLALAQGAAAQEEALPLPSGLVARIQEVLTDRPGVGLTYRFRFVAEGFEGVSEEEAELETVLADLIWLCESYALPRLANTGPTPAQVVISLADRPSEFGVFDPTVIQVFEAYRPQDGACIWEMF
;
A
#
# COMPACT_ATOMS: atom_id res chain seq x y z
N MET A 1 39.70 58.77 14.74
CA MET A 1 40.38 59.02 13.45
C MET A 1 40.04 57.89 12.50
N MET A 2 39.58 58.23 11.30
CA MET A 2 38.96 57.33 10.31
C MET A 2 39.87 56.21 9.81
N ARG A 3 39.27 55.09 9.39
CA ARG A 3 39.33 54.62 7.98
C ARG A 3 38.34 53.48 7.72
N ARG A 4 37.41 53.74 6.79
CA ARG A 4 36.55 52.77 6.09
C ARG A 4 37.32 52.13 4.95
N VAL A 5 37.21 50.81 4.77
CA VAL A 5 37.30 50.06 3.49
C VAL A 5 36.61 48.71 3.80
N GLY A 6 35.76 48.05 3.01
CA GLY A 6 35.24 48.18 1.66
C GLY A 6 34.39 46.93 1.42
N ARG A 7 33.25 47.08 0.72
CA ARG A 7 32.29 46.02 0.40
C ARG A 7 32.92 44.81 -0.31
N ALA A 8 32.50 43.61 0.06
CA ALA A 8 32.27 42.52 -0.88
C ALA A 8 30.97 41.82 -0.47
N VAL A 9 29.89 42.14 -1.18
CA VAL A 9 28.62 41.40 -1.09
C VAL A 9 28.81 40.14 -1.93
N ALA A 10 28.98 39.00 -1.27
CA ALA A 10 28.86 37.71 -1.93
C ALA A 10 27.37 37.37 -2.03
N LEU A 11 26.78 37.62 -3.21
CA LEU A 11 25.48 37.07 -3.59
C LEU A 11 25.67 35.57 -3.84
N SER A 12 25.54 34.76 -2.81
CA SER A 12 25.42 33.31 -2.96
C SER A 12 23.97 33.00 -3.32
N ALA A 13 23.70 32.86 -4.62
CA ALA A 13 22.47 32.28 -5.11
C ALA A 13 22.41 30.79 -4.68
N GLY A 14 21.80 30.53 -3.53
CA GLY A 14 21.44 29.17 -3.11
C GLY A 14 20.28 28.67 -3.95
N LEU A 15 20.61 27.99 -5.05
CA LEU A 15 19.66 27.27 -5.89
C LEU A 15 19.01 26.13 -5.09
N ALA A 16 17.70 26.01 -5.25
CA ALA A 16 16.80 25.16 -4.49
C ALA A 16 17.19 23.66 -4.48
N LEU A 17 17.05 23.04 -3.30
CA LEU A 17 16.75 21.61 -3.20
C LEU A 17 15.29 21.49 -2.78
N ALA A 18 14.39 21.59 -3.75
CA ALA A 18 13.06 21.02 -3.60
C ALA A 18 13.25 19.50 -3.57
N GLN A 19 13.40 18.95 -2.37
CA GLN A 19 13.24 17.52 -2.14
C GLN A 19 11.77 17.22 -2.38
N GLY A 20 11.40 16.98 -3.65
CA GLY A 20 10.18 16.28 -3.95
C GLY A 20 10.26 14.97 -3.18
N ALA A 21 9.38 14.77 -2.21
CA ALA A 21 9.15 13.47 -1.61
C ALA A 21 8.66 12.57 -2.74
N ALA A 22 9.59 11.94 -3.46
CA ALA A 22 9.27 10.70 -4.12
C ALA A 22 8.74 9.81 -3.00
N ALA A 23 7.45 9.49 -3.06
CA ALA A 23 6.89 8.43 -2.25
C ALA A 23 7.82 7.24 -2.47
N GLN A 24 8.66 6.93 -1.48
CA GLN A 24 9.47 5.74 -1.54
C GLN A 24 8.47 4.61 -1.68
N GLU A 25 8.50 3.96 -2.83
CA GLU A 25 7.67 2.81 -3.12
C GLU A 25 8.08 1.74 -2.10
N GLU A 26 7.32 1.66 -1.01
CA GLU A 26 7.64 0.86 0.16
C GLU A 26 7.67 -0.61 -0.28
N ALA A 27 8.84 -1.22 -0.18
CA ALA A 27 9.01 -2.64 -0.45
C ALA A 27 8.50 -3.41 0.77
N LEU A 28 7.53 -4.28 0.56
CA LEU A 28 6.85 -5.03 1.59
C LEU A 28 7.22 -6.51 1.45
N PRO A 29 8.24 -7.01 2.18
CA PRO A 29 8.62 -8.41 2.13
C PRO A 29 7.49 -9.27 2.71
N LEU A 30 6.98 -10.19 1.91
CA LEU A 30 5.86 -11.06 2.25
C LEU A 30 6.35 -12.36 2.91
N PRO A 31 5.52 -13.03 3.75
CA PRO A 31 5.79 -14.36 4.26
C PRO A 31 6.17 -15.40 3.20
N SER A 32 5.59 -15.34 2.00
CA SER A 32 5.94 -16.19 0.86
C SER A 32 7.36 -15.97 0.31
N GLY A 33 8.01 -14.87 0.69
CA GLY A 33 9.29 -14.43 0.13
C GLY A 33 9.17 -13.49 -1.07
N LEU A 34 7.96 -13.24 -1.57
CA LEU A 34 7.69 -12.19 -2.54
C LEU A 34 7.90 -10.79 -1.93
N VAL A 35 7.98 -9.79 -2.79
CA VAL A 35 8.01 -8.38 -2.37
C VAL A 35 6.83 -7.66 -2.99
N ALA A 36 5.88 -7.25 -2.15
CA ALA A 36 4.76 -6.43 -2.55
C ALA A 36 5.11 -4.94 -2.53
N ARG A 37 4.35 -4.18 -3.33
CA ARG A 37 4.32 -2.72 -3.32
C ARG A 37 2.88 -2.25 -3.37
N ILE A 38 2.58 -1.16 -2.67
CA ILE A 38 1.26 -0.53 -2.75
C ILE A 38 1.06 0.06 -4.15
N GLN A 39 0.00 -0.34 -4.84
CA GLN A 39 -0.44 0.29 -6.07
C GLN A 39 -1.30 1.52 -5.75
N GLU A 40 -2.36 1.33 -4.96
CA GLU A 40 -3.26 2.41 -4.55
C GLU A 40 -4.15 2.01 -3.36
N VAL A 41 -4.79 3.01 -2.75
CA VAL A 41 -5.84 2.82 -1.74
C VAL A 41 -7.12 3.47 -2.23
N LEU A 42 -8.17 2.68 -2.40
CA LEU A 42 -9.47 3.14 -2.83
C LEU A 42 -10.43 3.20 -1.65
N THR A 43 -11.37 4.13 -1.71
CA THR A 43 -12.45 4.25 -0.72
C THR A 43 -13.78 4.13 -1.43
N ASP A 44 -14.60 3.18 -1.02
CA ASP A 44 -15.95 2.99 -1.53
C ASP A 44 -16.95 2.67 -0.40
N ARG A 45 -18.23 2.59 -0.76
CA ARG A 45 -19.32 2.26 0.17
C ARG A 45 -20.28 1.21 -0.40
N PRO A 46 -19.80 -0.03 -0.64
CA PRO A 46 -20.65 -1.15 -1.03
C PRO A 46 -21.56 -1.58 0.14
N GLY A 47 -22.46 -2.55 -0.09
CA GLY A 47 -23.58 -2.88 0.81
C GLY A 47 -23.29 -2.96 2.32
N VAL A 48 -22.09 -3.37 2.73
CA VAL A 48 -21.66 -3.53 4.13
C VAL A 48 -21.20 -2.24 4.83
N GLY A 49 -21.10 -1.11 4.12
CA GLY A 49 -20.71 0.19 4.69
C GLY A 49 -19.44 0.75 4.10
N LEU A 50 -18.70 1.55 4.88
CA LEU A 50 -17.41 2.12 4.43
C LEU A 50 -16.38 1.02 4.24
N THR A 51 -15.80 0.95 3.04
CA THR A 51 -14.75 0.00 2.70
C THR A 51 -13.50 0.75 2.23
N TYR A 52 -12.35 0.34 2.74
CA TYR A 52 -11.05 0.72 2.19
C TYR A 52 -10.43 -0.47 1.47
N ARG A 53 -10.01 -0.26 0.22
CA ARG A 53 -9.38 -1.31 -0.60
C ARG A 53 -7.91 -0.96 -0.79
N PHE A 54 -7.03 -1.77 -0.24
CA PHE A 54 -5.59 -1.66 -0.42
C PHE A 54 -5.19 -2.62 -1.53
N ARG A 55 -4.69 -2.07 -2.64
CA ARG A 55 -4.31 -2.85 -3.82
C ARG A 55 -2.79 -2.91 -3.90
N PHE A 56 -2.24 -4.11 -3.90
CA PHE A 56 -0.80 -4.37 -3.94
C PHE A 56 -0.41 -5.12 -5.21
N VAL A 57 0.84 -4.94 -5.61
CA VAL A 57 1.47 -5.67 -6.71
C VAL A 57 2.72 -6.37 -6.19
N ALA A 58 2.89 -7.65 -6.51
CA ALA A 58 4.10 -8.41 -6.29
C ALA A 58 4.52 -9.10 -7.59
N GLU A 59 5.67 -8.68 -8.15
CA GLU A 59 6.22 -9.32 -9.35
C GLU A 59 6.53 -10.79 -9.05
N GLY A 60 6.07 -11.70 -9.92
CA GLY A 60 6.23 -13.14 -9.73
C GLY A 60 5.13 -13.81 -8.89
N PHE A 61 4.06 -13.08 -8.52
CA PHE A 61 2.86 -13.72 -7.97
C PHE A 61 2.16 -14.55 -9.05
N GLU A 62 1.99 -15.86 -8.80
CA GLU A 62 1.42 -16.80 -9.78
C GLU A 62 -0.04 -17.17 -9.46
N GLY A 63 -0.62 -16.58 -8.40
CA GLY A 63 -1.98 -16.88 -7.96
C GLY A 63 -2.01 -18.00 -6.92
N VAL A 64 -3.11 -18.75 -6.91
CA VAL A 64 -3.33 -19.91 -6.05
C VAL A 64 -3.56 -21.12 -6.97
N SER A 65 -2.79 -22.20 -6.83
CA SER A 65 -3.08 -23.46 -7.52
C SER A 65 -4.09 -24.33 -6.75
N GLU A 66 -4.25 -25.59 -7.16
CA GLU A 66 -5.08 -26.56 -6.46
C GLU A 66 -4.43 -27.09 -5.17
N GLU A 67 -3.19 -26.72 -4.87
CA GLU A 67 -2.45 -27.17 -3.70
C GLU A 67 -2.82 -26.34 -2.45
N GLU A 68 -3.34 -27.00 -1.41
CA GLU A 68 -3.73 -26.36 -0.16
C GLU A 68 -2.60 -25.54 0.48
N ALA A 69 -1.36 -26.01 0.37
CA ALA A 69 -0.17 -25.32 0.90
C ALA A 69 0.08 -23.96 0.22
N GLU A 70 -0.26 -23.82 -1.06
CA GLU A 70 -0.13 -22.55 -1.77
C GLU A 70 -1.24 -21.59 -1.36
N LEU A 71 -2.47 -22.07 -1.21
CA LEU A 71 -3.57 -21.28 -0.66
C LEU A 71 -3.21 -20.73 0.73
N GLU A 72 -2.70 -21.57 1.63
CA GLU A 72 -2.26 -21.15 2.96
C GLU A 72 -1.16 -20.08 2.89
N THR A 73 -0.21 -20.22 1.95
CA THR A 73 0.87 -19.25 1.74
C THR A 73 0.32 -17.90 1.27
N VAL A 74 -0.60 -17.89 0.31
CA VAL A 74 -1.23 -16.66 -0.19
C VAL A 74 -2.09 -16.00 0.88
N LEU A 75 -2.84 -16.77 1.67
CA LEU A 75 -3.61 -16.24 2.78
C LEU A 75 -2.72 -15.63 3.87
N ALA A 76 -1.55 -16.22 4.13
CA ALA A 76 -0.55 -15.67 5.04
C ALA A 76 -0.02 -14.31 4.56
N ASP A 77 0.21 -14.14 3.25
CA ASP A 77 0.61 -12.87 2.68
C ASP A 77 -0.47 -11.79 2.82
N LEU A 78 -1.72 -12.15 2.54
CA LEU A 78 -2.86 -11.22 2.60
C LEU A 78 -3.14 -10.74 4.02
N ILE A 79 -3.12 -11.63 5.01
CA ILE A 79 -3.29 -11.23 6.43
C ILE A 79 -2.11 -10.39 6.90
N TRP A 80 -0.88 -10.72 6.50
CA TRP A 80 0.30 -9.93 6.83
C TRP A 80 0.21 -8.51 6.27
N LEU A 81 -0.23 -8.35 5.02
CA LEU A 81 -0.47 -7.05 4.40
C LEU A 81 -1.57 -6.26 5.14
N CYS A 82 -2.63 -6.94 5.56
CA CYS A 82 -3.70 -6.32 6.32
C CYS A 82 -3.18 -5.77 7.65
N GLU A 83 -2.54 -6.61 8.46
CA GLU A 83 -2.15 -6.26 9.83
C GLU A 83 -0.91 -5.36 9.88
N SER A 84 0.08 -5.61 9.04
CA SER A 84 1.36 -4.89 9.06
C SER A 84 1.32 -3.58 8.29
N TYR A 85 0.48 -3.48 7.25
CA TYR A 85 0.43 -2.30 6.38
C TYR A 85 -0.88 -1.53 6.47
N ALA A 86 -2.02 -2.20 6.29
CA ALA A 86 -3.32 -1.53 6.17
C ALA A 86 -3.81 -0.99 7.53
N LEU A 87 -3.86 -1.83 8.59
CA LEU A 87 -4.36 -1.43 9.91
C LEU A 87 -3.65 -0.19 10.49
N PRO A 88 -2.30 -0.08 10.48
CA PRO A 88 -1.62 1.11 11.01
C PRO A 88 -1.97 2.39 10.24
N ARG A 89 -2.39 2.26 8.98
CA ARG A 89 -2.77 3.39 8.12
C ARG A 89 -4.24 3.79 8.28
N LEU A 90 -5.11 2.90 8.74
CA LEU A 90 -6.52 3.23 9.07
C LEU A 90 -6.63 4.33 10.12
N ALA A 91 -5.77 4.28 11.14
CA ALA A 91 -5.74 5.28 12.22
C ALA A 91 -5.51 6.72 11.71
N ASN A 92 -4.96 6.87 10.50
CA ASN A 92 -4.56 8.14 9.91
C ASN A 92 -5.41 8.54 8.68
N THR A 93 -6.37 7.73 8.23
CA THR A 93 -7.07 7.91 6.94
C THR A 93 -8.55 8.28 7.05
N GLY A 94 -9.20 8.10 8.21
CA GLY A 94 -10.61 8.47 8.37
C GLY A 94 -11.34 7.70 9.48
N PRO A 95 -12.68 7.64 9.47
CA PRO A 95 -13.43 6.77 10.37
C PRO A 95 -13.08 5.30 10.11
N THR A 96 -13.13 4.47 11.16
CA THR A 96 -12.90 3.03 11.03
C THR A 96 -13.86 2.43 9.99
N PRO A 97 -13.35 1.76 8.94
CA PRO A 97 -14.21 1.15 7.93
C PRO A 97 -14.94 -0.05 8.52
N ALA A 98 -16.09 -0.40 7.93
CA ALA A 98 -16.74 -1.66 8.22
C ALA A 98 -15.90 -2.84 7.69
N GLN A 99 -15.18 -2.62 6.60
CA GLN A 99 -14.40 -3.64 5.91
C GLN A 99 -13.12 -3.07 5.29
N VAL A 100 -12.07 -3.86 5.31
CA VAL A 100 -10.83 -3.66 4.54
C VAL A 100 -10.73 -4.78 3.53
N VAL A 101 -10.50 -4.44 2.27
CA VAL A 101 -10.20 -5.42 1.23
C VAL A 101 -8.72 -5.33 0.90
N ILE A 102 -8.01 -6.44 0.97
CA ILE A 102 -6.63 -6.57 0.51
C ILE A 102 -6.65 -7.27 -0.83
N SER A 103 -6.04 -6.65 -1.84
CA SER A 103 -5.84 -7.25 -3.16
C SER A 103 -4.35 -7.40 -3.42
N LEU A 104 -3.95 -8.58 -3.89
CA LEU A 104 -2.59 -8.85 -4.36
C LEU A 104 -2.66 -9.30 -5.82
N ALA A 105 -1.92 -8.62 -6.67
CA ALA A 105 -1.82 -8.91 -8.09
C ALA A 105 -0.37 -9.08 -8.54
N ASP A 106 -0.16 -9.76 -9.66
CA ASP A 106 1.16 -9.94 -10.26
C ASP A 106 1.66 -8.68 -10.98
N ARG A 107 0.73 -7.79 -11.38
CA ARG A 107 1.02 -6.53 -12.07
C ARG A 107 -0.07 -5.48 -11.82
N PRO A 108 0.19 -4.19 -12.10
CA PRO A 108 -0.81 -3.14 -11.96
C PRO A 108 -2.01 -3.34 -12.89
N SER A 109 -3.20 -3.00 -12.41
CA SER A 109 -4.43 -3.03 -13.22
C SER A 109 -5.41 -1.90 -12.87
N GLU A 110 -6.26 -1.52 -13.82
CA GLU A 110 -7.29 -0.49 -13.61
C GLU A 110 -8.44 -1.02 -12.75
N PHE A 111 -8.88 -0.24 -11.76
CA PHE A 111 -9.98 -0.66 -10.88
C PHE A 111 -11.31 -0.71 -11.64
N GLY A 112 -12.07 -1.79 -11.43
CA GLY A 112 -13.39 -1.97 -12.04
C GLY A 112 -13.34 -2.38 -13.53
N VAL A 113 -12.16 -2.58 -14.10
CA VAL A 113 -11.98 -3.06 -15.46
C VAL A 113 -11.47 -4.49 -15.42
N PHE A 114 -12.18 -5.39 -16.09
CA PHE A 114 -11.76 -6.79 -16.21
C PHE A 114 -10.58 -6.90 -17.18
N ASP A 115 -9.48 -7.49 -16.71
CA ASP A 115 -8.31 -7.84 -17.51
C ASP A 115 -7.96 -9.32 -17.26
N PRO A 116 -8.15 -10.22 -18.25
CA PRO A 116 -7.90 -11.64 -18.08
C PRO A 116 -6.41 -12.00 -17.98
N THR A 117 -5.51 -11.04 -18.23
CA THR A 117 -4.06 -11.27 -18.15
C THR A 117 -3.51 -11.03 -16.76
N VAL A 118 -4.28 -10.38 -15.88
CA VAL A 118 -3.87 -10.04 -14.51
C VAL A 118 -4.24 -11.19 -13.58
N ILE A 119 -3.24 -11.76 -12.92
CA ILE A 119 -3.43 -12.75 -11.87
C ILE A 119 -3.60 -11.98 -10.57
N GLN A 120 -4.76 -12.13 -9.93
CA GLN A 120 -5.05 -11.44 -8.68
C GLN A 120 -5.93 -12.27 -7.76
N VAL A 121 -5.73 -12.05 -6.47
CA VAL A 121 -6.61 -12.53 -5.40
C VAL A 121 -7.04 -11.34 -4.56
N PHE A 122 -8.15 -11.50 -3.84
CA PHE A 122 -8.60 -10.53 -2.85
C PHE A 122 -9.26 -11.25 -1.69
N GLU A 123 -9.09 -10.68 -0.51
CA GLU A 123 -9.79 -11.11 0.70
C GLU A 123 -10.34 -9.89 1.45
N ALA A 124 -11.42 -10.12 2.18
CA ALA A 124 -12.03 -9.13 3.05
C ALA A 124 -11.71 -9.39 4.51
N TYR A 125 -11.53 -8.29 5.25
CA TYR A 125 -11.28 -8.32 6.68
C TYR A 125 -12.09 -7.23 7.36
N ARG A 126 -12.60 -7.54 8.55
CA ARG A 126 -13.15 -6.55 9.47
C ARG A 126 -12.07 -6.13 10.46
N PRO A 127 -11.67 -4.85 10.50
CA PRO A 127 -10.76 -4.35 11.52
C PRO A 127 -11.41 -4.42 12.91
N GLN A 128 -10.78 -5.12 13.85
CA GLN A 128 -11.25 -5.22 15.23
C GLN A 128 -10.08 -5.41 16.18
N ASP A 129 -10.02 -4.60 17.24
CA ASP A 129 -9.05 -4.73 18.34
C ASP A 129 -7.58 -4.83 17.90
N GLY A 130 -7.22 -4.15 16.81
CA GLY A 130 -5.88 -4.14 16.25
C GLY A 130 -5.52 -5.36 15.38
N ALA A 131 -6.51 -6.19 15.02
CA ALA A 131 -6.37 -7.35 14.16
C ALA A 131 -7.29 -7.26 12.92
N CYS A 132 -6.98 -8.06 11.91
CA CYS A 132 -7.79 -8.22 10.71
C CYS A 132 -8.60 -9.53 10.79
N ILE A 133 -9.89 -9.43 11.13
CA ILE A 133 -10.75 -10.61 11.21
C ILE A 133 -11.23 -10.96 9.81
N TRP A 134 -10.81 -12.13 9.30
CA TRP A 134 -11.21 -12.58 7.97
C TRP A 134 -12.73 -12.70 7.82
N GLU A 135 -13.25 -12.21 6.70
CA GLU A 135 -14.64 -12.33 6.29
C GLU A 135 -14.71 -12.95 4.90
N MET A 136 -15.57 -13.96 4.74
CA MET A 136 -15.83 -14.55 3.43
C MET A 136 -16.33 -13.49 2.46
N PHE A 137 -15.71 -13.40 1.28
CA PHE A 137 -16.12 -12.53 0.18
C PHE A 137 -17.20 -13.16 -0.71
#